data_AF-A0AAD8EMK8-F1
#
_entry.id   AF-A0AAD8EMK8-F1
#
_cell.length_a   1.000
_cell.length_b   1.000
_cell.length_c   1.000
_cell.angle_alpha   90.00
_cell.angle_beta   90.00
_cell.angle_gamma   90.00
#
_symmetry.space_group_name_H-M   'P 1'
#
loop_
_entity.id
_entity.type
_entity.pdbx_description
1 polymer ?
#
loop_
_entity_poly.entity_id
_entity_poly.type
_entity_poly.pdbx_seq_one_letter_code
_entity_poly.pdbx_strand_id
1 'polypeptide(L)'
;MVEHVLKYVHADGNFDSIFLHVQVNNEGAIDFYKKFGFEIVETKEHYYKRIEPADAHVLQKLSGRGRVVVKLIKMIFNLKFKSVSAISKLGLLDFN
;
A
#
# COMPACT_ATOMS: atom_id res chain seq x y z
N MET A 1 13.71 -0.98 0.88
CA MET A 1 12.56 -1.92 0.76
C MET A 1 11.71 -1.59 -0.46
N VAL A 2 11.15 -0.38 -0.61
CA VAL A 2 10.32 0.00 -1.78
C VAL A 2 11.06 -0.24 -3.10
N GLU A 3 12.31 0.19 -3.23
CA GLU A 3 13.12 -0.07 -4.44
C GLU A 3 13.25 -1.56 -4.78
N HIS A 4 13.33 -2.44 -3.78
CA HIS A 4 13.41 -3.88 -4.00
C HIS A 4 12.09 -4.42 -4.56
N VAL A 5 10.95 -3.94 -4.04
CA VAL A 5 9.62 -4.26 -4.57
C VAL A 5 9.48 -3.76 -6.01
N LEU A 6 9.90 -2.52 -6.28
CA LEU A 6 9.86 -1.95 -7.63
C LEU A 6 10.71 -2.74 -8.63
N LYS A 7 11.92 -3.15 -8.23
CA LYS A 7 12.79 -4.01 -9.05
C LYS A 7 12.13 -5.36 -9.33
N TYR A 8 11.52 -5.99 -8.32
CA TYR A 8 10.80 -7.25 -8.51
C TYR A 8 9.63 -7.10 -9.49
N VAL A 9 8.77 -6.10 -9.27
CA VAL A 9 7.62 -5.81 -10.13
C VAL A 9 8.05 -5.55 -11.57
N HIS A 10 9.11 -4.78 -11.76
CA HIS A 10 9.67 -4.52 -13.09
C HIS A 10 10.25 -5.77 -13.75
N ALA A 11 10.93 -6.63 -12.98
CA ALA A 11 11.54 -7.86 -13.49
C ALA A 11 10.51 -8.94 -13.85
N ASP A 12 9.46 -9.10 -13.04
CA ASP A 12 8.38 -10.05 -13.29
C ASP A 12 7.52 -9.65 -14.50
N GLY A 13 7.22 -8.36 -14.63
CA GLY A 13 6.55 -7.80 -15.81
C GLY A 13 5.05 -8.11 -15.91
N ASN A 14 4.45 -8.83 -14.95
CA ASN A 14 3.01 -9.16 -14.95
C ASN A 14 2.17 -8.24 -14.05
N PHE A 15 2.73 -7.11 -13.61
CA PHE A 15 2.03 -6.14 -12.77
C PHE A 15 1.87 -4.83 -13.51
N ASP A 16 0.63 -4.33 -13.58
CA ASP A 16 0.30 -3.02 -14.15
C ASP A 16 0.55 -1.86 -13.22
N SER A 17 0.32 -2.08 -11.93
CA SER A 17 0.41 -1.00 -10.95
C SER A 17 0.56 -1.52 -9.54
N ILE A 18 1.07 -0.65 -8.68
CA ILE A 18 1.27 -0.89 -7.27
C ILE A 18 0.39 0.10 -6.52
N PHE A 19 -0.38 -0.39 -5.55
CA PHE A 19 -1.23 0.43 -4.70
C PHE A 19 -0.87 0.28 -3.24
N LEU A 20 -1.02 1.36 -2.48
CA LEU A 20 -0.99 1.33 -1.01
C LEU A 20 -1.96 2.37 -0.44
N HIS A 21 -2.29 2.22 0.84
CA HIS A 21 -3.09 3.18 1.59
C HIS A 21 -2.18 3.90 2.59
N VAL A 22 -2.28 5.22 2.66
CA VAL A 22 -1.53 6.07 3.60
C VAL A 22 -2.53 6.96 4.31
N GLN A 23 -2.45 7.06 5.63
CA GLN A 23 -3.32 7.95 6.41
C GLN A 23 -3.15 9.40 5.93
N VAL A 24 -4.25 10.15 5.83
CA VAL A 24 -4.27 11.48 5.19
C VAL A 24 -3.31 12.49 5.84
N ASN A 25 -3.08 12.39 7.15
CA ASN A 25 -2.18 13.28 7.89
C ASN A 25 -0.72 12.82 7.90
N ASN A 26 -0.37 11.71 7.24
CA ASN A 26 0.99 11.21 7.20
C ASN A 26 1.75 11.79 5.98
N GLU A 27 1.94 13.10 5.99
CA GLU A 27 2.62 13.86 4.93
C GLU A 27 4.01 13.29 4.60
N GLY A 28 4.78 12.89 5.62
CA GLY A 28 6.10 12.31 5.42
C GLY A 28 6.09 11.01 4.61
N ALA A 29 5.11 10.13 4.83
CA ALA A 29 4.94 8.93 4.02
C ALA A 29 4.43 9.26 2.61
N ILE A 30 3.47 10.18 2.50
CA ILE A 30 2.94 10.63 1.20
C ILE A 30 4.07 11.16 0.32
N ASP A 31 4.89 12.08 0.85
CA ASP A 31 6.01 12.68 0.13
C ASP A 31 7.10 11.66 -0.19
N PHE A 32 7.36 10.72 0.71
CA PHE A 32 8.26 9.61 0.44
C PHE A 32 7.80 8.79 -0.77
N TYR A 33 6.54 8.36 -0.83
CA TYR A 33 6.03 7.57 -1.95
C TYR A 33 5.91 8.38 -3.25
N LYS A 34 5.57 9.67 -3.16
CA LYS A 34 5.61 10.59 -4.32
C LYS A 34 6.99 10.66 -4.96
N LYS A 35 8.08 10.66 -4.17
CA LYS A 35 9.47 10.59 -4.70
C LYS A 35 9.75 9.30 -5.48
N PHE A 36 9.04 8.21 -5.17
CA PHE A 36 9.11 6.96 -5.94
C PHE A 36 8.14 6.93 -7.14
N GLY A 37 7.49 8.05 -7.46
CA GLY A 37 6.53 8.18 -8.56
C GLY A 37 5.21 7.47 -8.30
N PHE A 38 4.75 7.46 -7.05
CA PHE A 38 3.36 7.16 -6.71
C PHE A 38 2.55 8.46 -6.70
N GLU A 39 1.29 8.36 -7.08
CA GLU A 39 0.34 9.47 -7.13
C GLU A 39 -0.90 9.11 -6.30
N ILE A 40 -1.53 10.12 -5.68
CA ILE A 40 -2.80 9.92 -4.98
C ILE A 40 -3.90 9.80 -6.05
N VAL A 41 -4.61 8.68 -6.06
CA VAL A 41 -5.68 8.41 -7.05
C VAL A 41 -7.07 8.37 -6.44
N GLU A 42 -7.16 8.19 -5.13
CA GLU A 42 -8.42 8.13 -4.38
C GLU A 42 -8.16 8.53 -2.93
N THR A 43 -9.18 9.03 -2.24
CA THR A 43 -9.19 9.15 -0.78
C THR A 43 -10.38 8.36 -0.25
N LYS A 44 -10.12 7.45 0.68
CA LYS A 44 -11.13 6.62 1.33
C LYS A 44 -11.43 7.18 2.71
N GLU A 45 -12.65 7.65 2.86
CA GLU A 45 -13.18 8.09 4.15
C GLU A 45 -13.37 6.88 5.07
N HIS A 46 -13.09 7.08 6.35
CA HIS A 46 -13.28 6.06 7.40
C HIS A 46 -12.59 4.70 7.11
N TYR A 47 -11.44 4.73 6.41
CA TYR A 47 -10.69 3.55 6.04
C TYR A 47 -10.15 2.78 7.27
N TYR A 48 -9.63 3.51 8.26
CA TYR A 48 -9.13 2.94 9.49
C TYR A 48 -10.19 2.97 10.59
N LYS A 49 -10.56 1.79 11.11
CA LYS A 49 -11.64 1.65 12.11
C LYS A 49 -11.31 2.18 13.51
N ARG A 50 -10.03 2.40 13.84
CA ARG A 50 -9.55 2.54 15.23
C ARG A 50 -8.59 3.70 15.48
N ILE A 51 -8.29 4.51 14.47
CA ILE A 51 -7.35 5.63 14.59
C ILE A 51 -7.91 6.85 13.88
N GLU A 52 -7.54 8.04 14.35
CA GLU A 52 -7.93 9.32 13.75
C GLU A 52 -6.71 10.08 13.21
N PRO A 53 -6.82 10.76 12.05
CA PRO A 53 -7.97 10.75 11.14
C PRO A 53 -8.17 9.37 10.50
N ALA A 54 -9.41 8.89 10.44
CA ALA A 54 -9.72 7.56 9.91
C ALA A 54 -9.48 7.42 8.40
N ASP A 55 -9.31 8.54 7.69
CA ASP A 55 -9.22 8.57 6.24
C ASP A 55 -7.85 8.14 5.72
N ALA A 56 -7.84 7.57 4.51
CA ALA A 56 -6.60 7.16 3.83
C ALA A 56 -6.57 7.59 2.37
N HIS A 57 -5.44 8.14 1.93
CA HIS A 57 -5.13 8.27 0.52
C HIS A 57 -4.71 6.91 -0.07
N VAL A 58 -5.27 6.58 -1.22
CA VAL A 58 -4.80 5.48 -2.08
C VAL A 58 -3.73 6.05 -2.99
N LEU A 59 -2.50 5.57 -2.84
CA LEU A 59 -1.39 5.92 -3.70
C LEU A 59 -1.16 4.82 -4.73
N GLN A 60 -1.03 5.19 -6.00
CA GLN A 60 -0.79 4.28 -7.13
C GLN A 60 0.49 4.65 -7.87
N LYS A 61 1.27 3.64 -8.26
CA LYS A 61 2.33 3.77 -9.27
C LYS A 61 2.03 2.84 -10.44
N LEU A 62 1.98 3.39 -11.66
CA LEU A 62 1.86 2.61 -12.88
C LEU A 62 3.22 1.96 -13.22
N SER A 63 3.18 0.68 -13.55
CA SER A 63 4.25 -0.06 -14.20
C SER A 63 3.96 0.04 -15.70
N GLY A 64 4.86 0.65 -16.47
CA GLY A 64 4.60 1.16 -17.83
C GLY A 64 4.25 0.15 -18.94
N ARG A 65 3.69 -1.02 -18.61
CA ARG A 65 3.17 -2.01 -19.57
C ARG A 65 1.72 -2.31 -19.19
N GLY A 66 0.76 -1.82 -19.97
CA GLY A 66 -0.65 -2.10 -19.72
C GLY A 66 -1.01 -3.55 -20.04
N ARG A 67 -1.31 -4.35 -19.02
CA ARG A 67 -2.26 -5.48 -18.97
C ARG A 67 -2.39 -6.15 -17.57
N VAL A 68 -3.61 -6.04 -17.02
CA VAL A 68 -4.25 -6.70 -15.84
C VAL A 68 -3.79 -6.28 -14.42
N VAL A 69 -4.79 -5.92 -13.60
CA VAL A 69 -4.73 -5.33 -12.25
C VAL A 69 -4.35 -6.37 -11.17
N VAL A 70 -3.27 -6.15 -10.41
CA VAL A 70 -2.97 -6.94 -9.19
C VAL A 70 -2.83 -6.02 -7.97
N LYS A 71 -3.63 -6.34 -6.95
CA LYS A 71 -3.80 -5.64 -5.67
C LYS A 71 -2.61 -5.93 -4.74
N LEU A 72 -1.57 -5.10 -4.74
CA LEU A 72 -0.41 -5.25 -3.83
C LEU A 72 -0.68 -4.74 -2.39
N ILE A 73 -1.78 -5.15 -1.77
CA ILE A 73 -2.08 -4.79 -0.37
C ILE A 73 -1.31 -5.66 0.64
N LYS A 74 -0.61 -6.72 0.21
CA LYS A 74 -0.11 -7.74 1.15
C LYS A 74 1.41 -7.76 1.42
N MET A 75 2.23 -7.00 0.69
CA MET A 75 3.70 -7.12 0.82
C MET A 75 4.34 -6.22 1.89
N ILE A 76 3.80 -5.02 2.16
CA ILE A 76 4.45 -4.09 3.10
C ILE A 76 4.21 -4.48 4.56
N PHE A 77 3.12 -5.19 4.89
CA PHE A 77 2.87 -5.67 6.26
C PHE A 77 3.62 -6.98 6.59
N ASN A 78 3.98 -7.78 5.57
CA ASN A 78 4.51 -9.13 5.81
C ASN A 78 6.05 -9.17 6.02
N LEU A 79 6.78 -8.14 5.60
CA LEU A 79 8.24 -8.09 5.72
C LEU A 79 8.76 -7.63 7.10
N LYS A 80 7.87 -7.25 8.04
CA LYS A 80 8.26 -6.95 9.44
C LYS A 80 7.65 -7.85 10.51
N PHE A 81 6.77 -8.80 10.19
CA PHE A 81 6.10 -9.60 11.21
C PHE A 81 6.29 -11.11 10.99
N LYS A 82 7.43 -11.62 11.48
CA LYS A 82 7.72 -13.06 11.61
C LYS A 82 6.87 -13.78 12.69
N SER A 83 5.73 -13.25 13.10
CA SER A 83 4.81 -13.94 14.01
C SER A 83 3.37 -13.56 13.70
N VAL A 84 2.67 -14.49 13.06
CA VAL A 84 1.25 -14.40 12.66
C VAL A 84 0.31 -14.27 13.88
N SER A 85 0.81 -14.44 15.10
CA SER A 85 0.03 -14.40 16.34
C SER A 85 -0.41 -12.99 16.77
N ALA A 86 0.23 -11.92 16.31
CA ALA A 86 -0.06 -10.56 16.80
C ALA A 86 -1.23 -9.87 16.08
N ILE A 87 -1.66 -10.38 14.91
CA ILE A 87 -2.65 -9.70 14.06
C ILE A 87 -4.08 -9.89 14.58
N SER A 88 -4.39 -11.01 15.25
CA SER A 88 -5.73 -11.22 15.82
C SER A 88 -6.05 -10.31 17.01
N LYS A 89 -5.03 -9.77 17.70
CA LYS A 89 -5.23 -8.92 18.90
C LYS A 89 -5.45 -7.44 18.60
N LEU A 90 -5.11 -6.96 17.40
CA LEU A 90 -5.24 -5.54 17.03
C LEU A 90 -6.50 -5.21 16.24
N GLY A 91 -7.30 -6.22 15.85
CA GLY A 91 -8.63 -6.05 15.25
C GLY A 91 -8.67 -5.11 14.05
N LEU A 92 -7.59 -5.12 13.24
CA LEU A 92 -7.38 -4.16 12.16
C LEU A 92 -7.65 -4.71 10.75
N LEU A 93 -7.96 -5.99 10.57
CA LEU A 93 -8.31 -6.53 9.26
C LEU A 93 -9.32 -7.67 9.37
N ASP A 94 -10.61 -7.35 9.17
CA ASP A 94 -11.63 -8.34 8.81
C ASP A 94 -11.50 -8.59 7.31
N PHE A 95 -10.97 -9.74 6.92
CA PHE A 95 -11.07 -10.24 5.56
C PHE A 95 -12.27 -11.19 5.51
N ASN A 96 -13.39 -10.73 4.94
CA ASN A 96 -14.35 -11.62 4.29
C ASN A 96 -13.82 -11.98 2.90
#